data_AF-A0A9E4HC84-F1
#
_entry.id   AF-A0A9E4HC84-F1
#
_cell.length_a   1.000
_cell.length_b   1.000
_cell.length_c   1.000
_cell.angle_alpha   90.00
_cell.angle_beta   90.00
_cell.angle_gamma   90.00
#
_symmetry.space_group_name_H-M   'P 1'
#
loop_
_entity.id
_entity.type
_entity.pdbx_description
1 polymer ?
#
loop_
_entity_poly.entity_id
_entity_poly.type
_entity_poly.pdbx_seq_one_letter_code
_entity_poly.pdbx_strand_id
1 'polypeptide(L)'
;MMRDTPDHIRKKQIEIILSKPMNERLRMTLDMIDFARETTHRLIKRQHPEFTDLEVKVELFRRTYKNDFTPEEMDRIVTWMKREERRLP
;
A
#
# COMPACT_ATOMS: atom_id res chain seq x y z
N MET A 1 -5.11 14.20 -4.49
CA MET A 1 -3.78 14.83 -4.37
C MET A 1 -3.79 15.81 -3.20
N MET A 2 -2.71 15.88 -2.42
CA MET A 2 -2.54 16.88 -1.36
C MET A 2 -2.59 18.28 -1.99
N ARG A 3 -3.63 19.05 -1.69
CA ARG A 3 -3.81 20.40 -2.26
C ARG A 3 -2.99 21.46 -1.51
N ASP A 4 -2.40 21.09 -0.37
CA ASP A 4 -1.68 22.00 0.53
C ASP A 4 -0.20 22.16 0.17
N THR A 5 0.27 21.51 -0.89
CA THR A 5 1.65 21.67 -1.39
C THR A 5 1.66 22.50 -2.67
N PRO A 6 2.19 23.74 -2.64
CA PRO A 6 2.31 24.56 -3.84
C PRO A 6 3.14 23.89 -4.94
N ASP A 7 2.82 24.17 -6.20
CA ASP A 7 3.45 23.53 -7.37
C ASP A 7 4.98 23.69 -7.40
N HIS A 8 5.50 24.86 -7.02
CA HIS A 8 6.94 25.12 -6.98
C HIS A 8 7.66 24.27 -5.92
N ILE A 9 7.01 23.96 -4.79
CA ILE A 9 7.54 23.07 -3.76
C ILE A 9 7.55 21.63 -4.28
N ARG A 10 6.45 21.18 -4.90
CA ARG A 10 6.37 19.86 -5.53
C ARG A 10 7.47 19.66 -6.58
N LYS A 11 7.69 20.67 -7.43
CA LYS A 11 8.77 20.65 -8.41
C LYS A 11 10.13 20.50 -7.74
N LYS A 12 10.38 21.24 -6.65
CA LYS A 12 11.64 21.15 -5.91
C LYS A 12 11.86 19.78 -5.27
N GLN A 13 10.81 19.16 -4.73
CA GLN A 13 10.87 17.80 -4.19
C GLN A 13 11.27 16.79 -5.27
N ILE A 14 10.66 16.89 -6.46
CA ILE A 14 10.99 16.01 -7.59
C ILE A 14 12.43 16.24 -8.04
N GLU A 15 12.89 17.49 -8.17
CA GLU A 15 14.28 17.81 -8.51
C GLU A 15 15.28 17.20 -7.51
N ILE A 16 15.00 17.28 -6.22
CA ILE A 16 15.85 16.68 -5.16
C ILE A 16 15.89 15.15 -5.26
N ILE A 17 14.76 14.51 -5.55
CA ILE A 17 14.71 13.06 -5.71
C ILE A 17 15.48 12.64 -6.97
N LEU A 18 15.27 13.34 -8.08
CA LEU A 18 15.88 13.02 -9.37
C LEU A 18 17.38 13.34 -9.44
N SER A 19 17.90 14.22 -8.58
CA SER A 19 19.34 14.47 -8.48
C SER A 19 20.13 13.34 -7.81
N LYS A 20 19.44 12.37 -7.18
CA LYS A 20 20.07 11.22 -6.52
C LYS A 20 20.43 10.10 -7.51
N PRO A 21 21.49 9.33 -7.24
CA PRO A 21 21.82 8.11 -7.98
C PRO A 21 20.64 7.13 -8.07
N MET A 22 20.57 6.35 -9.14
CA MET A 22 19.48 5.39 -9.38
C MET A 22 19.29 4.38 -8.25
N ASN A 23 20.37 3.81 -7.74
CA ASN A 23 20.34 2.87 -6.62
C ASN A 23 19.78 3.51 -5.33
N GLU A 24 20.10 4.78 -5.08
CA GLU A 24 19.55 5.49 -3.93
C GLU A 24 18.05 5.74 -4.10
N ARG A 25 17.61 6.15 -5.30
CA ARG A 25 16.18 6.32 -5.62
C ARG A 25 15.40 5.02 -5.48
N LEU A 26 15.97 3.90 -5.94
CA LEU A 26 15.35 2.58 -5.77
C LEU A 26 15.19 2.23 -4.29
N ARG A 27 16.26 2.38 -3.49
CA ARG A 27 16.21 2.12 -2.05
C ARG A 27 15.15 2.99 -1.37
N MET A 28 15.15 4.30 -1.62
CA MET A 28 14.15 5.22 -1.07
C MET A 28 12.72 4.80 -1.44
N THR A 29 12.51 4.34 -2.68
CA THR A 29 11.18 3.90 -3.12
C THR A 29 10.74 2.64 -2.39
N LEU A 30 11.63 1.66 -2.21
CA LEU A 30 11.36 0.45 -1.44
C LEU A 30 11.05 0.77 0.03
N ASP A 31 11.87 1.61 0.66
CA ASP A 31 11.67 2.04 2.05
C ASP A 31 10.31 2.76 2.23
N MET A 32 9.91 3.59 1.26
CA MET A 32 8.61 4.25 1.27
C MET A 32 7.44 3.27 1.11
N ILE A 33 7.58 2.26 0.25
CA ILE A 33 6.56 1.21 0.07
C ILE A 33 6.39 0.43 1.37
N ASP A 34 7.49 0.01 1.99
CA ASP A 34 7.47 -0.76 3.25
C ASP A 34 6.86 0.08 4.38
N PHE A 35 7.28 1.34 4.51
CA PHE A 35 6.71 2.27 5.49
C PHE A 35 5.20 2.46 5.30
N ALA A 36 4.75 2.69 4.07
CA ALA A 36 3.33 2.87 3.77
C ALA A 36 2.51 1.60 4.07
N ARG A 37 3.06 0.44 3.70
CA ARG A 37 2.44 -0.87 3.97
C ARG A 37 2.31 -1.14 5.46
N GLU A 38 3.39 -0.96 6.23
CA GLU A 38 3.37 -1.17 7.68
C GLU A 38 2.45 -0.20 8.40
N THR A 39 2.50 1.08 8.03
CA THR A 39 1.66 2.12 8.64
C THR A 39 0.18 1.79 8.41
N THR A 40 -0.18 1.40 7.18
CA THR A 40 -1.56 1.03 6.84
C THR A 40 -1.98 -0.25 7.56
N HIS A 41 -1.11 -1.26 7.63
CA HIS A 41 -1.37 -2.50 8.36
C HIS A 41 -1.64 -2.25 9.85
N ARG A 42 -0.78 -1.46 10.52
CA ARG A 42 -0.98 -1.08 11.94
C ARG A 42 -2.26 -0.28 12.13
N LEU A 43 -2.58 0.62 11.22
CA LEU A 43 -3.83 1.38 11.25
C LEU A 43 -5.06 0.45 11.17
N ILE A 44 -5.06 -0.52 10.25
CA ILE A 44 -6.16 -1.50 10.10
C ILE A 44 -6.31 -2.31 11.39
N LYS A 45 -5.22 -2.88 11.93
CA LYS A 45 -5.27 -3.63 13.20
C LYS A 45 -5.82 -2.79 14.37
N ARG A 46 -5.50 -1.49 14.40
CA ARG A 46 -6.02 -0.59 15.43
C ARG A 46 -7.51 -0.27 15.23
N GLN A 47 -7.96 -0.16 13.98
CA GLN A 47 -9.38 0.11 13.65
C GLN A 47 -10.26 -1.13 13.83
N HIS A 48 -9.69 -2.31 13.61
CA HIS A 48 -10.37 -3.61 13.67
C HIS A 48 -9.54 -4.61 14.50
N PRO A 49 -9.53 -4.49 15.84
CA PRO A 49 -8.79 -5.39 16.72
C PRO A 49 -9.21 -6.86 16.62
N GLU A 50 -10.43 -7.11 16.13
CA GLU A 50 -11.02 -8.42 15.91
C GLU A 50 -10.53 -9.12 14.63
N PHE A 51 -9.92 -8.39 13.70
CA PHE A 51 -9.47 -8.97 12.44
C PHE A 51 -8.33 -9.95 12.66
N THR A 52 -8.47 -11.12 12.05
CA THR A 52 -7.36 -12.05 11.82
C THR A 52 -6.32 -11.43 10.89
N ASP A 53 -5.10 -11.98 10.88
CA ASP A 53 -4.05 -11.51 9.98
C ASP A 53 -4.45 -11.58 8.49
N LEU A 54 -5.22 -12.60 8.11
CA LEU A 54 -5.78 -12.74 6.76
C LEU A 54 -6.75 -11.60 6.43
N GLU A 55 -7.62 -11.22 7.38
CA GLU A 55 -8.57 -10.12 7.18
C GLU A 55 -7.85 -8.78 7.08
N VAL A 56 -6.78 -8.58 7.86
CA VAL A 56 -5.91 -7.40 7.72
C VAL A 56 -5.25 -7.36 6.34
N LYS A 57 -4.72 -8.49 5.85
CA LYS A 57 -4.13 -8.59 4.50
C LYS A 57 -5.17 -8.27 3.42
N VAL A 58 -6.38 -8.80 3.54
CA VAL A 58 -7.50 -8.57 2.60
C VAL A 58 -7.91 -7.09 2.59
N GLU A 59 -8.06 -6.48 3.77
CA GLU A 59 -8.43 -5.07 3.88
C GLU A 59 -7.34 -4.15 3.32
N LEU A 60 -6.07 -4.48 3.59
CA LEU A 60 -4.93 -3.78 3.01
C LEU A 60 -4.94 -3.87 1.47
N PHE A 61 -5.20 -5.05 0.91
CA PHE A 61 -5.31 -5.25 -0.54
C PHE A 61 -6.45 -4.41 -1.13
N ARG A 62 -7.65 -4.48 -0.53
CA ARG A 62 -8.81 -3.68 -0.93
C ARG A 62 -8.49 -2.18 -0.93
N ARG A 63 -7.89 -1.65 0.14
CA ARG A 63 -7.54 -0.22 0.22
C ARG A 63 -6.52 0.20 -0.84
N THR A 64 -5.54 -0.66 -1.12
CA THR A 64 -4.46 -0.39 -2.06
C THR A 64 -4.96 -0.37 -3.50
N TYR A 65 -5.80 -1.35 -3.87
CA TYR A 65 -6.19 -1.59 -5.26
C TYR A 65 -7.67 -1.32 -5.58
N LYS A 66 -8.40 -0.60 -4.71
CA LYS A 66 -9.83 -0.32 -4.89
C LYS A 66 -10.21 0.32 -6.23
N ASN A 67 -9.27 1.03 -6.86
CA ASN A 67 -9.50 1.74 -8.12
C ASN A 67 -8.96 0.96 -9.33
N ASP A 68 -8.26 -0.16 -9.10
CA ASP A 68 -7.57 -0.91 -10.15
C ASP A 68 -8.36 -2.16 -10.61
N PHE A 69 -9.35 -2.58 -9.82
CA PHE A 69 -10.18 -3.76 -10.08
C PHE A 69 -11.67 -3.43 -10.01
N THR A 70 -12.48 -4.11 -10.81
CA THR A 70 -13.94 -4.09 -10.60
C THR A 70 -14.30 -4.79 -9.29
N PRO A 71 -15.50 -4.55 -8.72
CA PRO A 71 -15.96 -5.27 -7.54
C PRO A 71 -15.89 -6.80 -7.71
N GLU A 72 -16.23 -7.31 -8.89
CA GLU A 72 -16.23 -8.74 -9.21
C GLU A 72 -14.81 -9.32 -9.31
N GLU A 73 -13.84 -8.54 -9.80
CA GLU A 73 -12.43 -8.93 -9.80
C GLU A 73 -11.85 -8.93 -8.39
N MET A 74 -12.15 -7.89 -7.62
CA MET A 74 -11.74 -7.78 -6.22
C MET A 74 -12.24 -8.98 -5.39
N ASP A 75 -13.50 -9.36 -5.52
CA ASP A 75 -14.06 -10.50 -4.79
C ASP A 75 -13.46 -11.84 -5.22
N ARG A 76 -13.15 -12.01 -6.51
CA ARG A 76 -12.41 -13.18 -7.00
C ARG A 76 -11.02 -13.29 -6.37
N ILE A 77 -10.29 -12.18 -6.31
CA ILE A 77 -8.95 -12.14 -5.71
C ILE A 77 -9.02 -12.41 -4.21
N VAL A 78 -9.94 -11.77 -3.49
CA VAL A 78 -10.12 -11.99 -2.06
C VAL A 78 -10.50 -13.45 -1.76
N THR A 79 -11.37 -14.05 -2.58
CA THR A 79 -11.72 -15.47 -2.46
C THR A 79 -10.50 -16.36 -2.67
N TRP A 80 -9.67 -16.04 -3.66
CA TRP A 80 -8.40 -16.74 -3.88
C TRP A 80 -7.46 -16.60 -2.68
N MET A 81 -7.27 -15.40 -2.12
CA MET A 81 -6.43 -15.17 -0.94
C MET A 81 -6.87 -16.02 0.25
N LYS A 82 -8.19 -16.05 0.52
CA LYS A 82 -8.77 -16.85 1.62
C LYS A 82 -8.62 -18.35 1.43
N ARG A 83 -8.53 -18.83 0.19
CA ARG A 83 -8.27 -20.23 -0.12
C ARG A 83 -6.79 -20.56 0.06
N GLU A 84 -5.91 -19.67 -0.33
CA GLU A 84 -4.46 -19.89 -0.28
C GLU A 84 -3.91 -19.88 1.15
N GLU A 85 -4.42 -19.00 2.02
CA GLU A 85 -4.01 -19.00 3.45
C GLU A 85 -4.35 -20.34 4.13
N ARG A 86 -5.41 -21.03 3.70
CA ARG A 86 -5.80 -22.36 4.21
C ARG A 86 -4.90 -23.50 3.70
N ARG A 87 -4.04 -23.25 2.73
CA ARG A 87 -3.07 -24.22 2.17
C ARG A 87 -1.68 -24.08 2.76
N LEU A 88 -1.42 -22.99 3.49
CA LEU A 88 -0.17 -22.83 4.21
C LEU A 88 -0.21 -23.75 5.45
N PRO A 89 0.85 -24.54 5.70
CA PRO A 89 0.91 -25.50 6.80
C PRO A 89 0.89 -24.83 8.18
#